data_AF-A0A167XV17-F1
#
_entry.id   AF-A0A167XV17-F1
#
_cell.length_a   1.000
_cell.length_b   1.000
_cell.length_c   1.000
_cell.angle_alpha   90.00
_cell.angle_beta   90.00
_cell.angle_gamma   90.00
#
_symmetry.space_group_name_H-M   'P 1'
#
loop_
_entity.id
_entity.type
_entity.pdbx_description
1 polymer ?
#
loop_
_entity_poly.entity_id
_entity_poly.type
_entity_poly.pdbx_seq_one_letter_code
_entity_poly.pdbx_strand_id
1 'polypeptide(L)'
;MLICSKGLDLDSLQKQNRFLFVDGLTGLYCPMDKDTAKSGDVFLQQGSVGATLDKAVAELARSSGRGKVVLVLDQMDAWLAMGEVSCMEALNLVTRLRENVHSLVMTVAADDALLHAQSTTLEREHAAFATTLAHEASCVMSLRLLDTGTADDVSGVLRITDADQGVEYLYHVGDAHRTAGGGLQYQFMMFAILYGSLMPASQYPLLGTFHGVGAG
;
A
#
# COMPACT_ATOMS: atom_id res chain seq x y z
N MET A 1 -2.23 -13.83 -3.13
CA MET A 1 -2.87 -14.65 -4.18
C MET A 1 -4.02 -13.93 -4.91
N LEU A 2 -4.14 -12.59 -4.83
CA LEU A 2 -5.25 -11.84 -5.47
C LEU A 2 -4.92 -11.33 -6.89
N ILE A 3 -3.64 -11.08 -7.19
CA ILE A 3 -3.21 -10.40 -8.44
C ILE A 3 -3.27 -11.31 -9.68
N CYS A 4 -2.95 -12.61 -9.56
CA CYS A 4 -2.99 -13.54 -10.70
C CYS A 4 -4.40 -13.71 -11.29
N SER A 5 -5.45 -13.49 -10.48
CA SER A 5 -6.85 -13.54 -10.93
C SER A 5 -7.22 -12.43 -11.91
N LYS A 6 -6.42 -11.35 -11.98
CA LYS A 6 -6.65 -10.18 -12.84
C LYS A 6 -5.86 -10.22 -14.16
N GLY A 7 -5.37 -11.39 -14.55
CA GLY A 7 -4.63 -11.59 -15.80
C GLY A 7 -3.17 -11.11 -15.75
N LEU A 8 -2.65 -10.84 -14.55
CA LEU A 8 -1.29 -10.38 -14.33
C LEU A 8 -0.46 -11.55 -13.80
N ASP A 9 0.34 -12.15 -14.69
CA ASP A 9 1.18 -13.32 -14.39
C ASP A 9 2.44 -12.89 -13.62
N LEU A 10 2.34 -12.92 -12.29
CA LEU A 10 3.44 -12.56 -11.39
C LEU A 10 4.63 -13.52 -11.51
N ASP A 11 4.39 -14.80 -11.80
CA ASP A 11 5.46 -15.79 -11.93
C ASP A 11 6.32 -15.50 -13.17
N SER A 12 5.68 -15.13 -14.28
CA SER A 12 6.39 -14.69 -15.48
C SER A 12 7.14 -13.38 -15.25
N LEU A 13 6.56 -12.43 -14.51
CA LEU A 13 7.24 -11.17 -14.19
C LEU A 13 8.42 -11.37 -13.23
N GLN A 14 8.31 -12.28 -12.28
CA GLN A 14 9.40 -12.64 -11.37
C GLN A 14 10.55 -13.30 -12.13
N LYS A 15 10.26 -14.23 -13.06
CA LYS A 15 11.27 -14.83 -13.95
C LYS A 15 11.97 -13.80 -14.84
N GLN A 16 11.29 -12.72 -15.20
CA GLN A 16 11.84 -11.61 -15.96
C GLN A 16 12.58 -10.57 -15.09
N ASN A 17 12.67 -10.78 -13.77
CA ASN A 17 13.17 -9.81 -12.79
C ASN A 17 12.46 -8.43 -12.89
N ARG A 18 11.15 -8.45 -13.17
CA ARG A 18 10.31 -7.23 -13.25
C ARG A 18 9.36 -7.10 -12.07
N PHE A 19 9.29 -8.12 -11.23
CA PHE A 19 8.49 -8.16 -10.02
C PHE A 19 9.29 -8.87 -8.93
N LEU A 20 9.23 -8.33 -7.73
CA LEU A 20 9.83 -8.93 -6.54
C LEU A 20 8.82 -8.81 -5.40
N PHE A 21 8.45 -9.95 -4.82
CA PHE A 21 7.63 -10.00 -3.63
C PHE A 21 8.52 -10.14 -2.40
N VAL A 22 8.26 -9.31 -1.39
CA VAL A 22 8.94 -9.39 -0.09
C VAL A 22 7.89 -9.75 0.95
N ASP A 23 8.05 -10.90 1.58
CA ASP A 23 7.16 -11.36 2.63
C ASP A 23 7.51 -10.64 3.95
N GLY A 24 6.59 -9.81 4.42
CA GLY A 24 6.74 -9.04 5.65
C GLY A 24 6.20 -9.71 6.92
N LEU A 25 5.60 -10.90 6.84
CA LEU A 25 4.98 -11.56 8.00
C LEU A 25 5.72 -12.82 8.40
N THR A 26 5.97 -13.73 7.46
CA THR A 26 6.50 -15.07 7.77
C THR A 26 7.86 -14.99 8.45
N GLY A 27 8.75 -14.13 7.97
CA GLY A 27 10.10 -14.00 8.55
C GLY A 27 10.20 -13.13 9.80
N LEU A 28 9.17 -12.32 10.08
CA LEU A 28 9.10 -11.52 11.30
C LEU A 28 8.44 -12.28 12.44
N TYR A 29 7.39 -13.07 12.15
CA TYR A 29 6.47 -13.56 13.19
C TYR A 29 6.26 -15.08 13.19
N CYS A 30 6.70 -15.81 12.17
CA CYS A 30 6.59 -17.27 12.16
C CYS A 30 7.95 -17.94 12.46
N PRO A 31 7.95 -19.07 13.19
CA PRO A 31 9.13 -19.92 13.28
C PRO A 31 9.42 -20.49 11.89
N MET A 32 10.40 -19.93 11.20
CA MET A 32 10.72 -20.30 9.83
C MET A 32 11.59 -21.56 9.80
N ASP A 33 11.09 -22.64 9.17
CA ASP A 33 11.93 -23.78 8.83
C ASP A 33 12.68 -23.46 7.53
N LYS A 34 14.02 -23.40 7.60
CA LYS A 34 14.90 -22.99 6.48
C LYS A 34 14.70 -23.82 5.21
N ASP A 35 14.09 -24.99 5.32
CA ASP A 35 13.82 -25.92 4.22
C ASP A 35 12.55 -25.60 3.41
N THR A 36 11.68 -24.70 3.90
CA THR A 36 10.43 -24.30 3.20
C THR A 36 10.57 -23.08 2.29
N ALA A 37 11.65 -22.31 2.44
CA ALA A 37 11.92 -21.15 1.60
C ALA A 37 12.36 -21.60 0.19
N LYS A 38 11.61 -21.20 -0.85
CA LYS A 38 12.03 -21.48 -2.22
C LYS A 38 13.18 -20.55 -2.59
N SER A 39 14.03 -21.01 -3.51
CA SER A 39 15.09 -20.18 -4.08
C SER A 39 14.46 -18.99 -4.82
N GLY A 40 14.55 -17.79 -4.23
CA GLY A 40 13.98 -16.56 -4.79
C GLY A 40 13.00 -15.83 -3.86
N ASP A 41 12.57 -16.45 -2.76
CA ASP A 41 11.72 -15.79 -1.77
C ASP A 41 12.55 -14.84 -0.90
N VAL A 42 12.08 -13.60 -0.74
CA VAL A 42 12.71 -12.59 0.13
C VAL A 42 11.82 -12.37 1.34
N PHE A 43 12.37 -12.59 2.53
CA PHE A 43 11.65 -12.44 3.80
C PHE A 43 12.24 -11.28 4.59
N LEU A 44 11.37 -10.47 5.19
CA LEU A 44 11.80 -9.51 6.20
C LEU A 44 12.20 -10.27 7.47
N GLN A 45 13.26 -9.79 8.12
CA GLN A 45 13.72 -10.28 9.41
C GLN A 45 13.85 -9.11 10.38
N GLN A 46 13.59 -9.37 11.66
CA GLN A 46 13.70 -8.37 12.72
C GLN A 46 15.07 -7.69 12.69
N GLY A 47 15.08 -6.36 12.81
CA GLY A 47 16.30 -5.53 12.80
C GLY A 47 16.96 -5.32 11.42
N SER A 48 16.49 -5.99 10.35
CA SER A 48 17.06 -5.85 9.00
C SER A 48 16.08 -5.35 7.94
N VAL A 49 14.84 -5.03 8.33
CA VAL A 49 13.74 -4.59 7.43
C VAL A 49 14.24 -3.57 6.41
N GLY A 50 14.85 -2.48 6.89
CA GLY A 50 15.34 -1.41 6.02
C GLY A 50 16.39 -1.86 5.00
N ALA A 51 17.38 -2.65 5.44
CA ALA A 51 18.45 -3.13 4.58
C ALA A 51 17.96 -4.15 3.55
N THR A 52 17.03 -5.01 3.95
CA THR A 52 16.40 -6.01 3.06
C THR A 52 15.59 -5.33 1.97
N LEU A 53 14.82 -4.30 2.31
CA LEU A 53 14.06 -3.51 1.34
C LEU A 53 14.99 -2.72 0.39
N ASP A 54 16.05 -2.09 0.90
CA ASP A 54 17.03 -1.39 0.05
C ASP A 54 17.70 -2.33 -0.95
N LYS A 55 18.08 -3.53 -0.49
CA LYS A 55 18.66 -4.57 -1.35
C LYS A 55 17.67 -5.00 -2.44
N ALA A 56 16.43 -5.28 -2.05
CA ALA A 56 15.36 -5.68 -2.97
C ALA A 56 15.09 -4.61 -4.04
N VAL A 57 14.99 -3.34 -3.65
CA VAL A 57 14.82 -2.20 -4.56
C VAL A 57 16.02 -2.08 -5.50
N ALA A 58 17.24 -2.19 -4.98
CA ALA A 58 18.46 -2.10 -5.78
C ALA A 58 18.60 -3.25 -6.79
N GLU A 59 18.19 -4.48 -6.43
CA GLU A 59 18.15 -5.63 -7.34
C GLU A 59 17.16 -5.43 -8.48
N LEU A 60 15.96 -4.92 -8.18
CA LEU A 60 14.93 -4.62 -9.17
C LEU A 60 15.31 -3.43 -10.08
N ALA A 61 15.96 -2.41 -9.51
CA ALA A 61 16.44 -1.25 -10.27
C ALA A 61 17.53 -1.63 -11.28
N ARG A 62 18.47 -2.51 -10.89
CA ARG A 62 19.55 -2.99 -11.78
C ARG A 62 19.03 -3.82 -12.95
N SER A 63 18.09 -4.72 -12.68
CA SER A 63 17.48 -5.59 -13.70
C SER A 63 16.60 -4.83 -14.67
N SER A 64 16.00 -3.72 -14.23
CA SER A 64 15.06 -2.94 -15.04
C SER A 64 15.71 -2.06 -16.12
N GLY A 65 17.05 -1.90 -16.16
CA GLY A 65 17.85 -1.24 -17.21
C GLY A 65 17.63 0.27 -17.43
N ARG A 66 16.41 0.76 -17.15
CA ARG A 66 15.88 2.13 -17.21
C ARG A 66 14.50 2.25 -16.54
N GLY A 67 13.96 1.17 -15.98
CA GLY A 67 12.60 1.09 -15.45
C GLY A 67 12.43 1.83 -14.13
N LYS A 68 11.26 2.45 -13.99
CA LYS A 68 10.78 3.09 -12.77
C LYS A 68 10.33 2.00 -11.79
N VAL A 69 10.94 1.93 -10.61
CA VAL A 69 10.52 1.01 -9.55
C VAL A 69 9.31 1.59 -8.82
N VAL A 70 8.20 0.84 -8.81
CA VAL A 70 7.02 1.14 -8.00
C VAL A 70 7.05 0.22 -6.78
N LEU A 71 7.11 0.81 -5.60
CA LEU A 71 7.06 0.07 -4.34
C LEU A 71 5.65 0.12 -3.78
N VAL A 72 5.09 -1.04 -3.44
CA VAL A 72 3.80 -1.16 -2.74
C VAL A 72 4.07 -1.69 -1.35
N LEU A 73 3.68 -0.92 -0.34
CA LEU A 73 3.79 -1.29 1.07
C LEU A 73 2.38 -1.50 1.60
N ASP A 74 2.04 -2.75 1.89
CA ASP A 74 0.71 -3.13 2.34
C ASP A 74 0.69 -3.23 3.87
N GLN A 75 -0.31 -2.58 4.49
CA GLN A 75 -0.61 -2.57 5.92
C GLN A 75 0.60 -2.20 6.80
N MET A 76 1.23 -1.06 6.52
CA MET A 76 2.38 -0.57 7.30
C MET A 76 2.02 -0.30 8.77
N ASP A 77 0.75 -0.01 9.03
CA ASP A 77 0.18 0.11 10.37
C ASP A 77 0.17 -1.19 11.17
N ALA A 78 0.11 -2.36 10.52
CA ALA A 78 0.28 -3.63 11.23
C ALA A 78 1.66 -3.71 11.88
N TRP A 79 2.71 -3.20 11.21
CA TRP A 79 4.06 -3.17 11.76
C TRP A 79 4.18 -2.24 12.99
N LEU A 80 3.48 -1.10 12.96
CA LEU A 80 3.36 -0.22 14.13
C LEU A 80 2.56 -0.88 15.26
N ALA A 81 1.48 -1.59 14.93
CA ALA A 81 0.63 -2.29 15.90
C ALA A 81 1.36 -3.39 16.67
N MET A 82 2.39 -4.00 16.07
CA MET A 82 3.25 -4.98 16.76
C MET A 82 4.15 -4.34 17.82
N GLY A 83 4.24 -3.01 17.88
CA GLY A 83 5.04 -2.27 18.87
C GLY A 83 6.55 -2.44 18.70
N GLU A 84 6.99 -2.94 17.54
CA GLU A 84 8.40 -3.19 17.24
C GLU A 84 9.11 -1.95 16.69
N VAL A 85 8.36 -0.99 16.18
CA VAL A 85 8.89 0.24 15.59
C VAL A 85 8.06 1.43 16.05
N SER A 86 8.72 2.55 16.30
CA SER A 86 8.03 3.81 16.57
C SER A 86 7.53 4.48 15.28
N CYS A 87 6.51 5.33 15.40
CA CYS A 87 6.05 6.18 14.30
C CYS A 87 7.19 6.92 13.57
N MET A 88 8.14 7.48 14.33
CA MET A 88 9.29 8.20 13.76
C MET A 88 10.21 7.28 12.94
N GLU A 89 10.50 6.07 13.43
CA GLU A 89 11.32 5.11 12.70
C GLU A 89 10.65 4.62 11.42
N ALA A 90 9.33 4.41 11.46
CA ALA A 90 8.54 4.07 10.28
C ALA A 90 8.58 5.20 9.24
N LEU A 91 8.36 6.46 9.64
CA LEU A 91 8.45 7.61 8.73
C LEU A 91 9.85 7.77 8.13
N ASN A 92 10.91 7.58 8.93
CA ASN A 92 12.29 7.61 8.42
C ASN A 92 12.57 6.50 7.40
N LEU A 93 12.04 5.29 7.62
CA LEU A 93 12.09 4.21 6.63
C LEU A 93 11.38 4.62 5.34
N VAL A 94 10.17 5.17 5.44
CA VAL A 94 9.39 5.61 4.27
C VAL A 94 10.14 6.66 3.48
N THR A 95 10.65 7.71 4.12
CA THR A 95 11.43 8.76 3.48
C THR A 95 12.65 8.20 2.75
N ARG A 96 13.43 7.33 3.41
CA ARG A 96 14.58 6.67 2.78
C ARG A 96 14.18 5.82 1.56
N LEU A 97 13.08 5.08 1.63
CA LEU A 97 12.61 4.27 0.51
C LEU A 97 12.16 5.16 -0.66
N ARG A 98 11.47 6.26 -0.38
CA ARG A 98 11.01 7.24 -1.39
C ARG A 98 12.17 7.85 -2.19
N GLU A 99 13.34 8.01 -1.60
CA GLU A 99 14.51 8.52 -2.30
C GLU A 99 15.06 7.53 -3.34
N ASN A 100 14.78 6.24 -3.18
CA ASN A 100 15.33 5.16 -3.99
C ASN A 100 14.33 4.54 -4.98
N VAL A 101 13.06 4.94 -4.94
CA VAL A 101 12.00 4.42 -5.81
C VAL A 101 11.36 5.53 -6.65
N HIS A 102 10.71 5.16 -7.75
CA HIS A 102 9.99 6.13 -8.58
C HIS A 102 8.68 6.58 -7.91
N SER A 103 7.91 5.63 -7.40
CA SER A 103 6.71 5.90 -6.63
C SER A 103 6.54 4.85 -5.53
N LEU A 104 5.96 5.28 -4.43
CA LEU A 104 5.61 4.45 -3.29
C LEU A 104 4.10 4.54 -3.09
N VAL A 105 3.43 3.40 -3.08
CA VAL A 105 2.01 3.27 -2.72
C VAL A 105 1.95 2.58 -1.37
N MET A 106 1.32 3.21 -0.40
CA MET A 106 1.18 2.65 0.94
C MET A 106 -0.29 2.47 1.29
N THR A 107 -0.62 1.37 1.96
CA THR A 107 -1.94 1.18 2.59
C THR A 107 -1.83 1.27 4.11
N VAL A 108 -2.78 1.98 4.72
CA VAL A 108 -2.91 2.18 6.16
C VAL A 108 -4.39 2.17 6.52
N ALA A 109 -4.77 1.53 7.63
CA ALA A 109 -6.12 1.65 8.17
C ALA A 109 -6.36 3.06 8.71
N ALA A 110 -7.44 3.68 8.27
CA ALA A 110 -7.76 5.08 8.60
C ALA A 110 -9.18 5.22 9.16
N ASP A 111 -9.62 4.21 9.91
CA ASP A 111 -10.93 4.22 10.56
C ASP A 111 -11.05 5.43 11.49
N ASP A 112 -12.23 6.04 11.52
CA ASP A 112 -12.48 7.27 12.28
C ASP A 112 -12.16 7.11 13.78
N ALA A 113 -12.43 5.92 14.33
CA ALA A 113 -12.06 5.55 15.70
C ALA A 113 -10.53 5.53 15.92
N LEU A 114 -9.76 5.05 14.95
CA LEU A 114 -8.29 4.98 15.02
C LEU A 114 -7.63 6.35 14.90
N LEU A 115 -8.33 7.34 14.33
CA LEU A 115 -7.80 8.70 14.18
C LEU A 115 -8.27 9.65 15.29
N HIS A 116 -9.48 9.50 15.82
CA HIS A 116 -10.06 10.44 16.79
C HIS A 116 -10.03 9.96 18.25
N ALA A 117 -10.16 8.66 18.53
CA ALA A 117 -10.16 8.14 19.89
C ALA A 117 -8.73 7.77 20.34
N GLN A 118 -7.90 8.77 20.63
CA GLN A 118 -6.48 8.59 20.98
C GLN A 118 -6.24 8.46 22.49
N SER A 119 -6.70 7.36 23.06
CA SER A 119 -6.58 7.04 24.49
C SER A 119 -5.23 6.40 24.86
N THR A 120 -4.66 5.60 23.96
CA THR A 120 -3.40 4.87 24.17
C THR A 120 -2.23 5.48 23.40
N THR A 121 -0.99 5.10 23.76
CA THR A 121 0.21 5.51 23.02
C THR A 121 0.19 4.96 21.59
N LEU A 122 -0.26 3.72 21.40
CA LEU A 122 -0.33 3.10 20.08
C LEU A 122 -1.32 3.84 19.17
N GLU A 123 -2.49 4.21 19.69
CA GLU A 123 -3.49 5.00 18.94
C GLU A 123 -2.91 6.38 18.54
N ARG A 124 -2.16 7.04 19.43
CA ARG A 124 -1.49 8.31 19.11
C ARG A 124 -0.43 8.15 18.04
N GLU A 125 0.40 7.10 18.12
CA GLU A 125 1.45 6.84 17.13
C GLU A 125 0.86 6.51 15.76
N HIS A 126 -0.18 5.68 15.71
CA HIS A 126 -0.92 5.36 14.48
C HIS A 126 -1.55 6.61 13.86
N ALA A 127 -2.27 7.42 14.66
CA ALA A 127 -2.89 8.64 14.16
C ALA A 127 -1.86 9.66 13.67
N ALA A 128 -0.74 9.82 14.38
CA ALA A 128 0.37 10.68 13.96
C ALA A 128 1.01 10.17 12.66
N PHE A 129 1.20 8.86 12.53
CA PHE A 129 1.74 8.24 11.33
C PHE A 129 0.83 8.48 10.12
N ALA A 130 -0.45 8.10 10.22
CA ALA A 130 -1.43 8.26 9.14
C ALA A 130 -1.61 9.73 8.73
N THR A 131 -1.66 10.65 9.70
CA THR A 131 -1.80 12.09 9.43
C THR A 131 -0.56 12.66 8.74
N THR A 132 0.63 12.26 9.18
CA THR A 132 1.89 12.71 8.55
C THR A 132 1.99 12.17 7.12
N LEU A 133 1.67 10.90 6.90
CA LEU A 133 1.62 10.32 5.56
C LEU A 133 0.60 11.04 4.67
N ALA A 134 -0.58 11.38 5.18
CA ALA A 134 -1.59 12.12 4.43
C ALA A 134 -1.09 13.50 3.98
N HIS A 135 -0.35 14.18 4.86
CA HIS A 135 0.23 15.48 4.56
C HIS A 135 1.41 15.39 3.57
N GLU A 136 2.22 14.34 3.65
CA GLU A 136 3.34 14.14 2.72
C GLU A 136 2.93 13.56 1.37
N ALA A 137 1.79 12.88 1.30
CA ALA A 137 1.29 12.23 0.10
C ALA A 137 1.01 13.24 -1.00
N SER A 138 1.40 12.87 -2.22
CA SER A 138 1.00 13.61 -3.41
C SER A 138 -0.46 13.32 -3.75
N CYS A 139 -0.94 12.12 -3.41
CA CYS A 139 -2.34 11.77 -3.56
C CYS A 139 -2.76 10.84 -2.43
N VAL A 140 -3.89 11.15 -1.80
CA VAL A 140 -4.55 10.33 -0.79
C VAL A 140 -5.84 9.77 -1.40
N MET A 141 -5.95 8.45 -1.44
CA MET A 141 -7.20 7.78 -1.78
C MET A 141 -7.80 7.18 -0.52
N SER A 142 -9.10 7.35 -0.29
CA SER A 142 -9.82 6.79 0.85
C SER A 142 -11.03 6.01 0.36
N LEU A 143 -11.21 4.81 0.90
CA LEU A 143 -12.40 4.01 0.70
C LEU A 143 -13.30 4.13 1.92
N ARG A 144 -14.60 4.30 1.67
CA ARG A 144 -15.64 4.33 2.69
C ARG A 144 -16.86 3.56 2.20
N LEU A 145 -17.50 2.78 3.07
CA LEU A 145 -18.81 2.19 2.77
C LEU A 145 -19.91 3.26 2.84
N LEU A 146 -20.98 3.09 2.05
CA LEU A 146 -22.13 3.98 2.14
C LEU A 146 -22.80 3.83 3.52
N ASP A 147 -23.17 4.95 4.14
CA ASP A 147 -23.89 4.96 5.43
C ASP A 147 -25.25 4.24 5.34
N THR A 148 -25.78 4.10 4.12
CA THR A 148 -27.03 3.38 3.82
C THR A 148 -26.84 1.87 3.60
N GLY A 149 -25.60 1.37 3.66
CA GLY A 149 -25.26 0.00 3.27
C GLY A 149 -24.97 -0.14 1.76
N THR A 150 -24.43 -1.29 1.38
CA THR A 150 -24.09 -1.62 -0.02
C THR A 150 -25.33 -1.88 -0.86
N ALA A 151 -25.37 -1.37 -2.08
CA ALA A 151 -26.38 -1.70 -3.08
C ALA A 151 -25.85 -2.78 -4.05
N ASP A 152 -26.73 -3.39 -4.84
CA ASP A 152 -26.34 -4.44 -5.81
C ASP A 152 -25.27 -3.97 -6.81
N ASP A 153 -25.29 -2.68 -7.17
CA ASP A 153 -24.36 -2.08 -8.13
C ASP A 153 -23.39 -1.05 -7.51
N VAL A 154 -23.39 -0.88 -6.18
CA VAL A 154 -22.52 0.09 -5.51
C VAL A 154 -22.02 -0.48 -4.18
N SER A 155 -20.70 -0.67 -4.10
CA SER A 155 -20.03 -1.20 -2.91
C SER A 155 -19.57 -0.11 -1.96
N GLY A 156 -19.30 1.10 -2.44
CA GLY A 156 -18.89 2.21 -1.58
C GLY A 156 -18.46 3.46 -2.35
N VAL A 157 -17.79 4.35 -1.63
CA VAL A 157 -17.22 5.61 -2.12
C VAL A 157 -15.70 5.54 -2.10
N LEU A 158 -15.09 5.89 -3.22
CA LEU A 158 -13.65 6.16 -3.36
C LEU A 158 -13.48 7.67 -3.43
N ARG A 159 -12.87 8.25 -2.41
CA ARG A 159 -12.44 9.64 -2.42
C ARG A 159 -10.99 9.71 -2.83
N ILE A 160 -10.67 10.56 -3.81
CA ILE A 160 -9.30 10.85 -4.22
C ILE A 160 -9.05 12.32 -3.91
N THR A 161 -8.00 12.59 -3.13
CA THR A 161 -7.58 13.95 -2.75
C THR A 161 -6.12 14.13 -3.19
N ASP A 162 -5.87 15.11 -4.06
CA ASP A 162 -4.54 15.62 -4.42
C ASP A 162 -4.39 17.02 -3.78
N ALA A 163 -3.23 17.67 -3.94
CA ALA A 163 -2.85 18.93 -3.31
C ALA A 163 -3.91 20.05 -3.41
N ASP A 164 -4.65 20.11 -4.52
CA ASP A 164 -5.58 21.22 -4.79
C ASP A 164 -7.06 20.79 -4.83
N GLN A 165 -7.38 19.50 -4.97
CA GLN A 165 -8.74 19.03 -5.27
C GLN A 165 -9.05 17.66 -4.66
N GLY A 166 -10.30 17.52 -4.20
CA GLY A 166 -10.89 16.26 -3.78
C GLY A 166 -12.07 15.88 -4.68
N VAL A 167 -12.07 14.65 -5.20
CA VAL A 167 -13.16 14.09 -6.00
C VAL A 167 -13.63 12.77 -5.40
N GLU A 168 -14.94 12.54 -5.41
CA GLU A 168 -15.56 11.31 -4.93
C GLU A 168 -16.18 10.53 -6.08
N TYR A 169 -15.96 9.21 -6.06
CA TYR A 169 -16.48 8.27 -7.05
C TYR A 169 -17.22 7.14 -6.33
N LEU A 170 -18.37 6.73 -6.87
CA LEU A 170 -19.00 5.48 -6.46
C LEU A 170 -18.25 4.32 -7.13
N TYR A 171 -17.90 3.30 -6.35
CA TYR A 171 -17.26 2.09 -6.87
C TYR A 171 -18.11 0.86 -6.61
N HIS A 172 -17.96 -0.12 -7.49
CA HIS A 172 -18.59 -1.43 -7.40
C HIS A 172 -17.54 -2.53 -7.49
N VAL A 173 -17.58 -3.45 -6.55
CA VAL A 173 -16.77 -4.67 -6.58
C VAL A 173 -17.67 -5.79 -7.08
N GLY A 174 -17.51 -6.15 -8.35
CA GLY A 174 -18.29 -7.22 -8.96
C GLY A 174 -18.14 -8.57 -8.24
N ASP A 175 -19.18 -9.40 -8.33
CA ASP A 175 -19.37 -10.68 -7.61
C ASP A 175 -18.30 -11.76 -7.84
N ALA A 176 -17.29 -11.51 -8.67
CA ALA A 176 -16.27 -12.49 -9.03
C ALA A 176 -15.43 -13.02 -7.85
N HIS A 177 -15.56 -12.44 -6.64
CA HIS A 177 -14.88 -12.95 -5.45
C HIS A 177 -15.55 -12.61 -4.12
N ARG A 178 -16.89 -12.72 -4.03
CA ARG A 178 -17.53 -12.87 -2.71
C ARG A 178 -17.16 -14.25 -2.16
N THR A 179 -16.13 -14.33 -1.33
CA THR A 179 -15.94 -15.50 -0.48
C THR A 179 -17.21 -15.66 0.35
N ALA A 180 -17.85 -16.83 0.24
CA ALA A 180 -19.03 -17.17 0.99
C ALA A 180 -18.77 -16.93 2.49
N GLY A 181 -19.32 -15.84 3.04
CA GLY A 181 -19.24 -15.50 4.46
C GLY A 181 -18.32 -14.33 4.87
N GLY A 182 -17.69 -13.58 3.94
CA GLY A 182 -16.84 -12.43 4.30
C GLY A 182 -17.44 -11.09 3.89
N GLY A 183 -17.96 -10.32 4.84
CA GLY A 183 -18.26 -8.90 4.62
C GLY A 183 -17.00 -8.14 4.16
N LEU A 184 -17.17 -7.04 3.43
CA LEU A 184 -16.07 -6.10 3.15
C LEU A 184 -15.52 -5.60 4.48
N GLN A 185 -14.44 -6.21 4.96
CA GLN A 185 -13.88 -5.99 6.30
C GLN A 185 -13.05 -4.70 6.39
N TYR A 186 -12.95 -3.95 5.29
CA TYR A 186 -12.19 -2.71 5.19
C TYR A 186 -13.18 -1.55 5.19
N GLN A 187 -13.62 -1.16 6.39
CA GLN A 187 -14.61 -0.09 6.54
C GLN A 187 -14.00 1.27 6.16
N PHE A 188 -12.70 1.50 6.47
CA PHE A 188 -11.94 2.65 5.99
C PHE A 188 -10.46 2.31 5.75
N MET A 189 -10.04 2.38 4.48
CA MET A 189 -8.64 2.20 4.09
C MET A 189 -8.14 3.45 3.38
N MET A 190 -6.95 3.90 3.77
CA MET A 190 -6.24 4.98 3.13
C MET A 190 -5.11 4.41 2.27
N PHE A 191 -5.02 4.91 1.03
CA PHE A 191 -3.87 4.73 0.17
C PHE A 191 -3.14 6.06 0.06
N ALA A 192 -1.88 6.09 0.47
CA ALA A 192 -1.00 7.22 0.26
C ALA A 192 -0.10 6.94 -0.95
N ILE A 193 -0.21 7.76 -1.98
CA ILE A 193 0.71 7.74 -3.11
C ILE A 193 1.73 8.85 -2.91
N LEU A 194 2.98 8.42 -2.79
CA LEU A 194 4.14 9.25 -2.53
C LEU A 194 5.08 9.12 -3.72
N TYR A 195 5.24 10.18 -4.50
CA TYR A 195 6.27 10.18 -5.55
C TYR A 195 7.67 10.32 -4.94
N GLY A 196 8.65 9.73 -5.62
CA GLY A 196 10.05 9.82 -5.21
C GLY A 196 10.61 11.24 -5.38
N SER A 197 11.55 11.62 -4.51
CA SER A 197 12.19 12.96 -4.47
C SER A 197 12.91 13.36 -5.77
N LEU A 198 13.20 12.38 -6.64
CA LEU A 198 13.88 12.58 -7.93
C LEU A 198 12.95 13.08 -9.06
N MET A 199 11.66 13.31 -8.80
CA MET A 199 10.70 13.81 -9.78
C MET A 199 10.48 15.32 -9.64
N PRO A 200 10.69 16.12 -10.70
CA PRO A 200 10.23 17.51 -10.70
C PRO A 200 8.69 17.53 -10.70
N ALA A 201 8.08 18.49 -9.98
CA ALA A 201 6.64 18.53 -9.78
C ALA A 201 5.80 18.58 -11.08
N SER A 202 6.40 19.04 -12.18
CA SER A 202 5.80 19.04 -13.52
C SER A 202 5.61 17.65 -14.15
N GLN A 203 6.23 16.61 -13.58
CA GLN A 203 6.15 15.22 -14.06
C GLN A 203 5.26 14.35 -13.18
N TYR A 204 4.66 14.89 -12.12
CA TYR A 204 3.58 14.18 -11.45
C TYR A 204 2.45 14.01 -12.46
N PRO A 205 2.03 12.78 -12.77
CA PRO A 205 0.85 12.61 -13.59
C PRO A 205 -0.30 13.21 -12.79
N LEU A 206 -0.76 14.39 -13.21
CA LEU A 206 -2.09 14.87 -12.87
C LEU A 206 -3.01 13.70 -13.20
N LEU A 207 -3.72 13.19 -12.20
CA LEU A 207 -4.62 12.07 -12.38
C LEU A 207 -5.55 12.45 -13.54
N GLY A 208 -5.23 11.90 -14.73
CA GLY A 208 -5.91 12.28 -15.96
C GLY A 208 -7.39 12.06 -15.74
N THR A 209 -8.22 12.94 -16.29
CA THR A 209 -9.67 12.77 -16.33
C THR A 209 -9.99 11.32 -16.68
N PHE A 210 -10.36 10.54 -15.67
CA PHE A 210 -10.85 9.18 -15.84
C PHE A 210 -12.15 9.33 -16.61
N HIS A 211 -12.05 9.27 -17.93
CA HIS A 211 -13.22 9.08 -18.77
C HIS A 211 -13.73 7.70 -18.42
N GLY A 212 -14.78 7.66 -17.58
CA GLY A 212 -15.54 6.46 -17.35
C GLY A 212 -15.91 5.89 -18.71
N VAL A 213 -15.39 4.71 -19.03
CA VAL A 213 -15.89 3.93 -20.15
C VAL A 213 -17.29 3.52 -19.74
N GLY A 214 -18.27 4.27 -20.23
CA GLY A 214 -19.69 3.92 -20.09
C GLY A 214 -19.89 2.52 -20.65
N ALA A 215 -20.45 1.65 -19.82
CA ALA A 215 -20.96 0.37 -20.27
C ALA A 215 -22.08 0.63 -21.29
N GLY A 216 -21.87 0.13 -22.51
CA GLY A 216 -22.95 -0.15 -23.47
C GLY A 216 -23.38 -1.60 -23.33
#